data_AF-A0A952BLP9-F1
#
_entry.id   AF-A0A952BLP9-F1
#
_cell.length_a   1.000
_cell.length_b   1.000
_cell.length_c   1.000
_cell.angle_alpha   90.00
_cell.angle_beta   90.00
_cell.angle_gamma   90.00
#
_symmetry.space_group_name_H-M   'P 1'
#
loop_
_entity.id
_entity.type
_entity.pdbx_description
1 polymer ?
#
loop_
_entity_poly.entity_id
_entity_poly.type
_entity_poly.pdbx_seq_one_letter_code
_entity_poly.pdbx_strand_id
1 'polypeptide(L)' 'MTTKLTLSIEESIIKRAKSYAKGTGKSLSEIVEEYLDSITQEDYKGNLSSKLKKIVGSVSLP' A
#
# COMPACT_ATOMS: atom_id res chain seq x y z
N MET A 1 -5.12 2.08 19.61
CA MET A 1 -6.42 1.35 19.73
C MET A 1 -6.72 0.76 18.37
N THR A 2 -7.12 -0.51 18.29
CA THR A 2 -7.53 -1.13 17.01
C THR A 2 -9.06 -1.07 16.88
N THR A 3 -9.57 -0.39 15.86
CA THR A 3 -11.00 -0.30 15.56
C THR A 3 -11.33 -1.15 14.34
N LYS A 4 -12.52 -1.75 14.30
CA LYS A 4 -12.97 -2.54 13.14
C LYS A 4 -13.54 -1.61 12.07
N LEU A 5 -13.01 -1.71 10.85
CA LEU A 5 -13.57 -1.07 9.66
C LEU A 5 -14.32 -2.12 8.84
N THR A 6 -15.60 -1.86 8.52
CA THR A 6 -16.41 -2.73 7.67
C THR A 6 -16.60 -2.05 6.31
N LEU A 7 -16.20 -2.71 5.23
CA LEU A 7 -16.29 -2.21 3.86
C LEU A 7 -17.30 -3.05 3.07
N SER A 8 -18.20 -2.39 2.33
CA SER A 8 -19.08 -3.03 1.36
C SER A 8 -18.40 -3.04 -0.01
N ILE A 9 -18.03 -4.23 -0.49
CA ILE A 9 -17.34 -4.45 -1.76
C ILE A 9 -17.93 -5.67 -2.47
N GLU A 10 -17.75 -5.75 -3.78
CA GLU A 10 -18.28 -6.86 -4.58
C GLU A 10 -17.64 -8.21 -4.20
N GLU A 11 -18.44 -9.28 -4.25
CA GLU A 11 -17.98 -10.64 -3.93
C GLU A 11 -16.81 -11.10 -4.83
N SER A 12 -16.83 -10.69 -6.10
CA SER A 12 -15.78 -10.97 -7.08
C SER A 12 -14.43 -10.37 -6.65
N ILE A 13 -14.45 -9.19 -6.02
CA ILE A 13 -13.26 -8.52 -5.48
C ILE A 13 -12.77 -9.27 -4.24
N ILE A 14 -13.68 -9.65 -3.32
CA ILE A 14 -13.34 -10.40 -2.10
C ILE A 14 -12.63 -11.72 -2.45
N LYS A 15 -13.11 -12.46 -3.45
CA LYS A 15 -12.50 -13.72 -3.90
C LYS A 15 -11.07 -13.52 -4.40
N ARG A 16 -10.85 -12.54 -5.28
CA ARG A 16 -9.52 -12.22 -5.81
C ARG A 16 -8.57 -11.78 -4.70
N ALA A 17 -9.04 -10.94 -3.79
CA ALA A 17 -8.24 -10.41 -2.70
C ALA A 17 -7.84 -11.51 -1.70
N LYS A 18 -8.75 -12.44 -1.36
CA LYS A 18 -8.42 -13.61 -0.53
C LYS A 18 -7.41 -14.54 -1.20
N SER A 19 -7.53 -14.76 -2.52
CA SER A 19 -6.57 -15.56 -3.27
C SER A 19 -5.17 -14.94 -3.26
N TYR A 20 -5.09 -13.61 -3.46
CA TYR A 20 -3.84 -12.86 -3.36
C TYR A 20 -3.21 -12.92 -1.96
N ALA A 21 -4.01 -12.71 -0.92
CA ALA A 21 -3.57 -12.80 0.47
C ALA A 21 -2.97 -14.19 0.80
N LYS A 22 -3.63 -15.26 0.35
CA LYS A 22 -3.15 -16.63 0.53
C LYS A 22 -1.81 -16.89 -0.20
N GLY A 23 -1.63 -16.31 -1.39
CA GLY A 23 -0.38 -16.45 -2.15
C GLY A 23 0.79 -15.66 -1.56
N THR A 24 0.52 -14.56 -0.87
CA THR A 24 1.54 -13.69 -0.25
C THR A 24 1.88 -14.08 1.19
N GLY A 25 1.08 -14.97 1.81
CA GLY A 25 1.24 -15.33 3.22
C GLY A 25 0.78 -14.25 4.20
N LYS A 26 0.21 -13.14 3.70
CA LYS A 26 -0.32 -12.03 4.51
C LYS A 26 -1.82 -12.17 4.71
N SER A 27 -2.33 -11.63 5.82
CA SER A 27 -3.78 -11.55 6.02
C SER A 27 -4.39 -10.43 5.17
N LEU A 28 -5.67 -10.57 4.82
CA LEU A 28 -6.37 -9.52 4.06
C LEU A 28 -6.41 -8.19 4.84
N SER A 29 -6.59 -8.27 6.16
CA SER A 29 -6.61 -7.11 7.04
C SER A 29 -5.26 -6.39 7.07
N GLU A 30 -4.16 -7.14 7.12
CA GLU A 30 -2.80 -6.57 7.12
C GLU A 30 -2.51 -5.85 5.80
N ILE A 31 -2.92 -6.42 4.67
CA ILE A 31 -2.76 -5.78 3.35
C ILE A 31 -3.54 -4.46 3.28
N VAL A 32 -4.77 -4.44 3.78
CA VAL A 32 -5.61 -3.24 3.78
C VAL A 32 -5.08 -2.20 4.75
N GLU A 33 -4.60 -2.60 5.93
CA GLU A 33 -3.99 -1.71 6.92
C GLU A 33 -2.73 -1.05 6.36
N GLU A 34 -1.81 -1.82 5.78
CA GLU A 34 -0.57 -1.33 5.15
C GLU A 34 -0.87 -0.37 3.99
N TYR A 35 -1.89 -0.68 3.18
CA TYR A 35 -2.31 0.20 2.09
C TYR A 35 -2.92 1.51 2.60
N LEU A 36 -3.82 1.43 3.59
CA LEU A 36 -4.44 2.60 4.18
C LEU A 36 -3.39 3.50 4.83
N ASP A 37 -2.44 2.94 5.60
CA ASP A 37 -1.32 3.69 6.17
C ASP A 37 -0.49 4.35 5.07
N SER A 38 -0.13 3.62 4.01
CA SER A 38 0.64 4.17 2.89
C SER A 38 -0.02 5.38 2.20
N ILE A 39 -1.35 5.47 2.17
CA ILE A 39 -2.07 6.57 1.49
C ILE A 39 -2.47 7.69 2.45
N THR A 40 -2.59 7.42 3.76
CA THR A 40 -2.95 8.41 4.79
C THR A 40 -1.73 9.07 5.44
N GLN A 41 -0.52 8.59 5.12
CA GLN A 41 0.71 9.32 5.42
C GLN A 41 0.72 10.61 4.58
N GLU A 42 0.06 11.65 5.10
CA GLU A 42 0.21 13.05 4.71
C GLU A 42 1.69 13.44 4.87
N ASP A 43 2.54 13.12 3.89
CA ASP A 43 3.81 13.80 3.56
C ASP A 43 4.70 13.05 2.56
N TYR A 44 4.14 12.35 1.56
CA TYR A 44 4.88 12.14 0.30
C TYR A 44 4.91 13.36 -0.61
N LYS A 45 4.52 14.54 -0.11
CA LYS A 45 4.99 15.82 -0.64
C LYS A 45 6.33 16.22 0.02
N GLY A 46 7.40 15.55 -0.40
CA GLY A 46 8.68 16.28 -0.55
C GLY A 46 9.85 15.99 0.38
N ASN A 47 9.95 14.84 1.05
CA ASN A 47 11.24 14.39 1.60
C ASN A 47 11.72 13.09 0.95
N LEU A 48 11.98 13.19 -0.34
CA LEU A 48 12.92 12.28 -0.99
C LEU A 48 14.24 12.36 -0.20
N SER A 49 14.59 11.29 0.52
CA SER A 49 15.85 11.19 1.29
C SER A 49 17.00 11.75 0.45
N SER A 50 17.90 12.54 1.03
CA SER A 50 18.98 13.24 0.29
C SER A 50 19.79 12.31 -0.63
N LYS A 51 19.81 11.01 -0.33
CA LYS A 51 20.40 9.95 -1.15
C LYS A 51 19.63 9.69 -2.45
N LEU A 52 18.30 9.71 -2.41
CA LEU A 52 17.41 9.52 -3.56
C LEU A 52 17.38 10.77 -4.46
N LYS A 53 17.53 12.00 -3.91
CA LYS A 53 17.64 13.23 -4.72
C LYS A 53 18.83 13.19 -5.69
N LYS A 54 19.92 12.53 -5.29
CA LYS A 54 21.10 12.34 -6.15
C LYS A 54 20.85 11.37 -7.31
N ILE A 55 19.89 10.46 -7.16
CA ILE A 55 19.64 9.39 -8.14
C ILE A 55 18.61 9.85 -9.18
N VAL A 56 17.63 10.68 -8.80
CA VAL A 56 16.57 11.17 -9.70
C VAL A 56 17.10 11.91 -10.93
N GLY A 57 18.26 12.57 -10.84
CA GLY A 57 18.90 13.20 -12.00
C GLY A 57 19.88 12.29 -12.77
N SER A 58 20.19 11.11 -12.24
CA SER A 58 21.21 10.20 -12.79
C SER A 58 20.62 9.05 -13.59
N VAL A 59 19.30 8.84 -13.55
CA VAL A 59 18.63 7.79 -14.32
C VAL A 59 17.71 8.45 -15.34
N SER A 60 18.10 8.36 -16.60
CA SER A 60 17.20 8.67 -17.71
C SER A 60 16.22 7.51 -17.84
N LEU A 61 14.95 7.76 -17.52
CA LEU A 61 13.88 6.88 -17.95
C LEU A 61 13.70 7.09 -19.47
N PRO A 62 13.45 6.03 -20.26
CA PRO A 62 13.06 6.15 -21.66
C PRO A 62 11.71 6.84 -21.81
#